data_AF-A0A1Y1NHP7-F1
#
_entry.id   AF-A0A1Y1NHP7-F1
#
_cell.length_a   1.000
_cell.length_b   1.000
_cell.length_c   1.000
_cell.angle_alpha   90.00
_cell.angle_beta   90.00
_cell.angle_gamma   90.00
#
_symmetry.space_group_name_H-M   'P 1'
#
loop_
_entity.id
_entity.type
_entity.pdbx_description
1 polymer ?
#
loop_
_entity_poly.entity_id
_entity_poly.type
_entity_poly.pdbx_seq_one_letter_code
_entity_poly.pdbx_strand_id
1 'polypeptide(L)'
;EIEQILYCSDRSEILSAHDMDCVKELVSKFKDKLEQFTNLGPTAKLWSQYFQMVTLILTFIDAERTGNWTLHLETIHDMLPYFHSSGHFLYAKCCHLYLQDMMELQNTMPPNEFKAFTLQGGFTIRR
;
A
#
# COMPACT_ATOMS: atom_id res chain seq x y z
N GLU A 1 -23.81 -4.17 -10.45
CA GLU A 1 -24.15 -2.77 -10.12
C GLU A 1 -22.91 -1.89 -9.95
N ILE A 2 -22.02 -2.15 -8.98
CA ILE A 2 -20.79 -1.33 -8.78
C ILE A 2 -19.85 -1.37 -9.99
N GLU A 3 -19.64 -2.54 -10.61
CA GLU A 3 -18.79 -2.64 -11.81
C GLU A 3 -19.32 -1.86 -13.03
N GLN A 4 -20.64 -1.72 -13.15
CA GLN A 4 -21.24 -0.94 -14.23
C GLN A 4 -21.06 0.57 -14.01
N ILE A 5 -21.08 1.01 -12.74
CA ILE A 5 -20.79 2.40 -12.37
C ILE A 5 -19.31 2.72 -12.70
N LEU A 6 -18.39 1.83 -12.33
CA LEU A 6 -16.96 1.99 -12.62
C LEU A 6 -16.63 1.99 -14.12
N TYR A 7 -17.44 1.33 -14.96
CA TYR A 7 -17.26 1.28 -16.41
C TYR A 7 -17.85 2.51 -17.13
N CYS A 8 -18.87 3.15 -16.56
CA CYS A 8 -19.49 4.36 -17.11
C CYS A 8 -18.81 5.67 -16.67
N SER A 9 -18.09 5.66 -15.55
CA SER A 9 -17.42 6.85 -15.04
C SER A 9 -16.15 7.21 -15.83
N ASP A 10 -15.93 8.50 -16.06
CA ASP A 10 -14.71 8.99 -16.69
C ASP A 10 -13.50 8.63 -15.82
N ARG A 11 -12.55 7.92 -16.42
CA ARG A 11 -11.32 7.48 -15.74
C ARG A 11 -10.51 8.66 -15.20
N SER A 12 -10.57 9.82 -15.88
CA SER A 12 -9.88 11.03 -15.44
C SER A 12 -10.46 11.58 -14.13
N GLU A 13 -11.79 11.59 -13.99
CA GLU A 13 -12.47 12.00 -12.77
C GLU A 13 -12.16 11.04 -11.61
N ILE A 14 -12.11 9.72 -11.86
CA ILE A 14 -11.74 8.71 -10.85
C ILE A 14 -10.31 8.93 -10.35
N LEU A 15 -9.36 9.23 -11.25
CA LEU A 15 -7.96 9.48 -10.89
C LEU A 15 -7.81 10.73 -10.02
N SER A 16 -8.59 11.79 -10.27
CA SER A 16 -8.61 13.01 -9.45
C SER A 16 -9.54 12.95 -8.24
N ALA A 17 -10.35 11.90 -8.10
CA ALA A 17 -11.39 11.83 -7.07
C ALA A 17 -10.83 11.97 -5.66
N HIS A 18 -9.61 11.49 -5.43
CA HIS A 18 -8.91 11.59 -4.15
C HIS A 18 -8.64 13.05 -3.71
N ASP A 19 -8.59 13.99 -4.65
CA ASP A 19 -8.37 15.40 -4.37
C ASP A 19 -9.65 16.16 -4.02
N MET A 20 -10.82 15.59 -4.31
CA MET A 20 -12.11 16.21 -4.04
C MET A 20 -12.39 16.29 -2.53
N ASP A 21 -12.81 17.47 -2.06
CA ASP A 21 -13.09 17.70 -0.64
C ASP A 21 -14.16 16.75 -0.08
N CYS A 22 -15.18 16.43 -0.89
CA CYS A 22 -16.23 15.49 -0.51
C CYS A 22 -15.70 14.06 -0.26
N VAL A 23 -14.71 13.62 -1.05
CA VAL A 23 -14.09 12.30 -0.90
C VAL A 23 -13.18 12.29 0.33
N LYS A 24 -12.40 13.36 0.54
CA LYS A 24 -11.59 13.53 1.76
C LYS A 24 -12.45 13.51 3.02
N GLU A 25 -13.58 14.22 3.00
CA GLU A 25 -14.53 14.23 4.12
C GLU A 25 -15.15 12.84 4.35
N LEU A 26 -15.54 12.14 3.27
CA LEU A 26 -16.08 10.79 3.37
C LEU A 26 -15.06 9.81 3.96
N VAL A 27 -13.82 9.85 3.49
CA VAL A 27 -12.72 9.02 4.00
C VAL A 27 -12.47 9.33 5.48
N SER A 28 -12.51 10.60 5.89
CA SER A 28 -12.39 10.98 7.30
C SER A 28 -13.50 10.35 8.15
N LYS A 29 -14.78 10.51 7.74
CA LYS A 29 -15.92 9.92 8.44
C LYS A 29 -15.84 8.39 8.52
N PHE A 30 -15.36 7.75 7.45
CA PHE A 30 -15.14 6.31 7.43
C PHE A 30 -14.08 5.89 8.45
N LYS A 31 -12.93 6.60 8.51
CA LYS A 31 -11.88 6.35 9.49
C LYS A 31 -12.39 6.50 10.92
N ASP A 32 -13.14 7.57 11.20
CA ASP A 32 -13.74 7.80 12.53
C ASP A 32 -14.68 6.66 12.94
N LYS A 33 -15.49 6.16 11.97
CA LYS A 33 -16.40 5.03 12.21
C LYS A 33 -15.66 3.72 12.37
N LEU A 34 -14.59 3.49 11.63
CA LEU A 34 -13.74 2.31 11.78
C LEU A 34 -13.06 2.30 13.16
N GLU A 35 -12.61 3.45 13.66
CA GLU A 35 -12.04 3.57 15.01
C GLU A 35 -13.11 3.31 16.09
N GLN A 36 -14.29 3.89 15.96
CA GLN A 36 -15.42 3.61 16.85
C GLN A 36 -15.77 2.11 16.87
N PHE A 37 -15.79 1.46 15.70
CA PHE A 37 -16.03 0.02 15.58
C PHE A 37 -14.92 -0.80 16.24
N THR A 38 -13.65 -0.45 16.02
CA THR A 38 -12.48 -1.13 16.62
C THR A 38 -12.59 -1.19 18.15
N ASN A 39 -13.15 -0.16 18.76
CA ASN A 39 -13.31 -0.03 20.21
C ASN A 39 -14.51 -0.80 20.80
N LEU A 40 -15.33 -1.47 19.98
CA LEU A 40 -16.50 -2.24 20.46
C LEU A 40 -16.13 -3.57 21.15
N GLY A 41 -14.89 -4.05 20.97
CA GLY A 41 -14.39 -5.23 21.67
C GLY A 41 -13.36 -6.04 20.87
N PRO A 42 -12.88 -7.16 21.42
CA PRO A 42 -11.80 -7.96 20.81
C PRO A 42 -12.13 -8.47 19.40
N THR A 43 -13.36 -8.92 19.16
CA THR A 43 -13.80 -9.39 17.84
C THR A 43 -13.80 -8.26 16.81
N ALA A 44 -14.25 -7.06 17.19
CA ALA A 44 -14.27 -5.91 16.29
C ALA A 44 -12.85 -5.43 15.95
N LYS A 45 -11.95 -5.46 16.95
CA LYS A 45 -10.52 -5.20 16.74
C LYS A 45 -9.89 -6.19 15.78
N LEU A 46 -10.20 -7.49 15.90
CA LEU A 46 -9.72 -8.52 14.99
C LEU A 46 -10.16 -8.25 13.54
N TRP A 47 -11.45 -7.95 13.32
CA TRP A 47 -11.96 -7.64 11.98
C TRP A 47 -11.35 -6.36 11.40
N SER A 48 -11.14 -5.34 12.24
CA SER A 48 -10.50 -4.09 11.81
C SER A 48 -9.04 -4.31 11.41
N GLN A 49 -8.31 -5.12 12.18
CA GLN A 49 -6.95 -5.54 11.83
C GLN A 49 -6.92 -6.34 10.52
N TYR A 50 -7.85 -7.28 10.34
CA TYR A 50 -7.95 -8.05 9.10
C TYR A 50 -8.20 -7.15 7.88
N PHE A 51 -9.11 -6.18 8.01
CA PHE A 51 -9.37 -5.18 6.97
C PHE A 51 -8.10 -4.37 6.63
N GLN A 52 -7.34 -3.95 7.64
CA GLN A 52 -6.06 -3.25 7.44
C GLN A 52 -5.03 -4.13 6.72
N MET A 53 -4.91 -5.41 7.09
CA MET A 53 -4.00 -6.35 6.42
C MET A 53 -4.35 -6.54 4.94
N VAL A 54 -5.64 -6.74 4.62
CA VAL A 54 -6.09 -6.89 3.23
C VAL A 54 -5.84 -5.59 2.45
N THR A 55 -6.15 -4.44 3.04
CA THR A 55 -5.88 -3.14 2.42
C THR A 55 -4.40 -2.96 2.12
N LEU A 56 -3.52 -3.30 3.06
CA LEU A 56 -2.07 -3.23 2.89
C LEU A 56 -1.57 -4.11 1.73
N ILE A 57 -2.07 -5.34 1.61
CA ILE A 57 -1.72 -6.24 0.50
C ILE A 57 -2.20 -5.67 -0.84
N LEU A 58 -3.40 -5.10 -0.89
CA LEU A 58 -3.92 -4.46 -2.11
C LEU A 58 -3.08 -3.24 -2.50
N THR A 59 -2.67 -2.42 -1.53
CA THR A 59 -1.76 -1.29 -1.77
C THR A 59 -0.39 -1.74 -2.28
N PHE A 60 0.14 -2.85 -1.76
CA PHE A 60 1.38 -3.45 -2.28
C PHE A 60 1.22 -3.90 -3.73
N ILE A 61 0.11 -4.57 -4.07
CA ILE A 61 -0.19 -4.96 -5.45
C ILE A 61 -0.31 -3.74 -6.36
N ASP A 62 -0.94 -2.66 -5.88
CA ASP A 62 -1.04 -1.41 -6.63
C ASP A 62 0.35 -0.79 -6.89
N ALA A 63 1.21 -0.76 -5.87
CA ALA A 63 2.59 -0.28 -6.00
C ALA A 63 3.38 -1.08 -7.06
N GLU A 64 3.29 -2.41 -6.99
CA GLU A 64 3.90 -3.32 -7.96
C GLU A 64 3.37 -3.09 -9.37
N ARG A 65 2.05 -2.89 -9.55
CA ARG A 65 1.45 -2.72 -10.89
C ARG A 65 1.68 -1.34 -11.49
N THR A 66 1.73 -0.30 -10.66
CA THR A 66 1.93 1.09 -11.09
C THR A 66 3.41 1.43 -11.24
N GLY A 67 4.31 0.61 -10.68
CA GLY A 67 5.74 0.92 -10.61
C GLY A 67 6.02 2.07 -9.65
N ASN A 68 5.23 2.18 -8.56
CA ASN A 68 5.46 3.16 -7.51
C ASN A 68 6.45 2.61 -6.48
N TRP A 69 7.72 2.99 -6.63
CA TRP A 69 8.82 2.46 -5.82
C TRP A 69 8.73 2.87 -4.34
N THR A 70 8.33 4.11 -4.07
CA THR A 70 8.19 4.59 -2.70
C THR A 70 7.09 3.82 -1.96
N LEU A 71 5.92 3.67 -2.60
CA LEU A 71 4.80 2.93 -2.02
C LEU A 71 5.13 1.44 -1.81
N HIS A 72 5.94 0.87 -2.69
CA HIS A 72 6.45 -0.50 -2.55
C HIS A 72 7.27 -0.68 -1.27
N LEU A 73 8.22 0.22 -1.00
CA LEU A 73 9.04 0.14 0.22
C LEU A 73 8.22 0.41 1.48
N GLU A 74 7.30 1.39 1.44
CA GLU A 74 6.39 1.69 2.56
C GLU A 74 5.53 0.47 2.92
N THR A 75 4.95 -0.18 1.92
CA THR A 75 4.09 -1.35 2.17
C THR A 75 4.89 -2.55 2.69
N ILE A 76 6.12 -2.79 2.23
CA ILE A 76 7.00 -3.83 2.81
C ILE A 76 7.33 -3.51 4.27
N HIS A 77 7.64 -2.25 4.59
CA HIS A 77 7.88 -1.82 5.96
C HIS A 77 6.66 -2.09 6.86
N ASP A 78 5.47 -1.73 6.38
CA ASP A 78 4.22 -1.91 7.13
C ASP A 78 3.79 -3.38 7.24
N MET A 79 4.31 -4.26 6.39
CA MET A 79 4.10 -5.71 6.50
C MET A 79 4.96 -6.36 7.61
N LEU A 80 6.07 -5.74 8.02
CA LEU A 80 7.00 -6.33 9.00
C LEU A 80 6.36 -6.70 10.35
N PRO A 81 5.51 -5.87 10.98
CA PRO A 81 4.85 -6.24 12.24
C PRO A 81 4.00 -7.50 12.08
N TYR A 82 3.35 -7.68 10.92
CA TYR A 82 2.53 -8.86 10.66
C TYR A 82 3.39 -10.11 10.56
N PHE A 83 4.52 -10.08 9.85
CA PHE A 83 5.43 -11.21 9.77
C PHE A 83 5.99 -11.63 11.13
N HIS A 84 6.31 -10.67 12.01
CA HIS A 84 6.73 -10.98 13.38
C HIS A 84 5.60 -11.61 14.18
N SER A 85 4.41 -11.00 14.15
CA SER A 85 3.26 -11.45 14.95
C SER A 85 2.74 -12.83 14.51
N SER A 86 2.89 -13.19 13.24
CA SER A 86 2.46 -14.48 12.69
C SER A 86 3.54 -15.57 12.75
N GLY A 87 4.72 -15.28 13.31
CA GLY A 87 5.83 -16.23 13.40
C GLY A 87 6.58 -16.47 12.09
N HIS A 88 6.38 -15.63 11.07
CA HIS A 88 7.10 -15.68 9.80
C HIS A 88 8.46 -14.98 9.86
N PHE A 89 9.30 -15.37 10.83
CA PHE A 89 10.56 -14.69 11.13
C PHE A 89 11.55 -14.68 9.97
N LEU A 90 11.57 -15.72 9.13
CA LEU A 90 12.44 -15.74 7.96
C LEU A 90 12.02 -14.66 6.94
N TYR A 91 10.71 -14.50 6.70
CA TYR A 91 10.21 -13.41 5.86
C TYR A 91 10.51 -12.06 6.47
N ALA A 92 10.27 -11.87 7.77
CA ALA A 92 10.62 -10.64 8.47
C ALA A 92 12.11 -10.28 8.32
N LYS A 93 13.00 -11.25 8.53
CA LYS A 93 14.45 -11.07 8.37
C LYS A 93 14.82 -10.67 6.93
N CYS A 94 14.31 -11.39 5.95
CA CYS A 94 14.57 -11.10 4.54
C CYS A 94 14.06 -9.71 4.14
N CYS A 95 12.84 -9.34 4.57
CA CYS A 95 12.27 -8.03 4.32
C CYS A 95 13.07 -6.91 4.98
N HIS A 96 13.58 -7.10 6.20
CA HIS A 96 14.46 -6.13 6.85
C HIS A 96 15.74 -5.87 6.06
N LEU A 97 16.44 -6.94 5.64
CA LEU A 97 17.66 -6.83 4.84
C LEU A 97 17.36 -6.14 3.52
N TYR A 98 16.30 -6.56 2.84
CA TYR A 98 15.85 -5.95 1.59
C TYR A 98 15.58 -4.46 1.74
N LEU A 99 14.82 -4.04 2.77
CA LEU A 99 14.52 -2.62 2.99
C LEU A 99 15.80 -1.80 3.22
N GLN A 100 16.73 -2.31 4.01
CA GLN A 100 18.01 -1.64 4.26
C GLN A 100 18.80 -1.46 2.96
N ASP A 101 18.91 -2.52 2.16
CA ASP A 101 19.61 -2.47 0.88
C ASP A 101 18.91 -1.51 -0.10
N MET A 102 17.58 -1.50 -0.13
CA MET A 102 16.80 -0.65 -1.03
C MET A 102 16.79 0.82 -0.62
N MET A 103 16.91 1.14 0.66
CA MET A 103 17.10 2.52 1.14
C MET A 103 18.46 3.09 0.72
N GLU A 104 19.48 2.24 0.67
CA GLU A 104 20.83 2.59 0.24
C GLU A 104 21.05 2.43 -1.27
N LEU A 105 19.99 2.10 -2.03
CA LEU A 105 20.08 1.78 -3.46
C LEU A 105 20.68 2.93 -4.28
N GLN A 106 20.38 4.18 -3.92
CA GLN A 106 20.93 5.36 -4.59
C GLN A 106 22.47 5.45 -4.51
N ASN A 107 23.07 4.83 -3.50
CA ASN A 107 24.51 4.83 -3.27
C ASN A 107 25.21 3.66 -3.99
N THR A 108 24.47 2.60 -4.32
CA THR A 108 25.02 1.39 -4.96
C THR A 108 24.74 1.33 -6.47
N MET A 109 23.69 2.01 -6.94
CA MET A 109 23.26 2.02 -8.34
C MET A 109 23.66 3.33 -9.05
N PRO A 110 24.08 3.28 -10.34
CA PRO A 110 24.33 4.49 -11.12
C PRO A 110 23.09 5.41 -11.16
N PRO A 111 23.26 6.75 -11.07
CA PRO A 111 22.13 7.68 -10.94
C PRO A 111 21.07 7.57 -12.05
N ASN A 112 21.50 7.28 -13.28
CA ASN A 112 20.59 7.12 -14.42
C ASN A 112 19.73 5.86 -14.30
N GLU A 113 20.33 4.76 -13.86
CA GLU A 113 19.63 3.49 -13.62
C GLU A 113 18.71 3.61 -12.42
N PHE A 114 19.16 4.24 -11.34
CA PHE A 114 18.33 4.51 -10.15
C PHE A 114 17.09 5.31 -10.52
N LYS A 115 17.24 6.36 -11.33
CA LYS A 115 16.12 7.18 -11.80
C LYS A 115 15.14 6.36 -12.65
N ALA A 116 15.64 5.53 -13.56
CA ALA A 116 14.79 4.67 -14.39
C ALA A 116 14.05 3.62 -13.55
N PHE A 117 14.76 3.00 -12.61
CA PHE A 117 14.23 1.98 -11.73
C PHE A 117 13.14 2.51 -10.80
N THR A 118 13.37 3.66 -10.15
CA THR A 118 12.49 4.21 -9.10
C THR A 118 11.42 5.15 -9.63
N LEU A 119 11.74 6.06 -10.56
CA LEU A 119 10.81 7.10 -11.01
C LEU A 119 10.06 6.74 -12.30
N GLN A 120 10.60 5.83 -13.12
CA GLN A 120 9.98 5.42 -14.39
C GLN A 120 9.26 4.06 -14.29
N GLY A 121 9.19 3.49 -13.08
CA GLY A 121 8.58 2.19 -12.82
C GLY A 121 9.36 1.02 -13.43
N GLY A 122 10.68 1.19 -13.59
CA GLY A 122 11.55 0.17 -14.19
C GLY A 122 11.74 -1.09 -13.31
N PHE A 123 11.35 -1.05 -12.03
CA PHE A 123 11.40 -2.23 -11.16
C PHE A 123 10.27 -3.24 -11.44
N THR A 124 9.16 -2.79 -12.03
CA THR A 124 8.00 -3.65 -12.31
C THR A 124 8.20 -4.43 -13.62
N ILE A 125 7.97 -5.74 -13.56
CA ILE A 125 7.87 -6.57 -14.77
C ILE A 125 6.45 -6.45 -15.34
N ARG A 126 6.30 -5.75 -16.48
CA ARG A 126 5.03 -5.67 -17.20
C ARG A 126 4.84 -6.93 -18.06
N ARG A 127 3.75 -7.66 -17.83
CA ARG A 127 3.35 -8.83 -18.61
C ARG A 127 2.32 -8.46 -19.66
#